data_AF-A0A956SWA5-F1
#
_entry.id   AF-A0A956SWA5-F1
#
_cell.length_a   1.000
_cell.length_b   1.000
_cell.length_c   1.000
_cell.angle_alpha   90.00
_cell.angle_beta   90.00
_cell.angle_gamma   90.00
#
_symmetry.space_group_name_H-M   'P 1'
#
loop_
_entity.id
_entity.type
_entity.pdbx_description
1 polymer ?
#
loop_
_entity_poly.entity_id
_entity_poly.type
_entity_poly.pdbx_seq_one_letter_code
_entity_poly.pdbx_strand_id
1 'polypeptide(L)' 'MIGGVQNIGKIPELKRRLLYTVGMLFVYRIGVHVPTPGVDGKALAEFFNQASGNLFGLFNLFSGGALQQLSIFALGIM' A
#
# COMPACT_ATOMS: atom_id res chain seq x y z
N MET A 1 -19.57 -6.52 -20.35
CA MET A 1 -18.64 -6.13 -19.26
C MET A 1 -17.78 -4.91 -19.60
N ILE A 2 -17.30 -4.74 -20.85
CA ILE A 2 -16.45 -3.60 -21.26
C ILE A 2 -17.19 -2.25 -21.29
N GLY A 3 -18.48 -2.23 -21.65
CA GLY A 3 -19.28 -1.00 -21.74
C GLY A 3 -19.48 -0.26 -20.41
N GLY A 4 -19.43 -0.98 -19.27
CA GLY A 4 -19.50 -0.37 -17.94
C GLY A 4 -18.29 0.54 -17.66
N VAL A 5 -17.09 0.08 -18.00
CA VAL A 5 -15.84 0.83 -17.82
C VAL A 5 -15.76 2.04 -18.78
N GLN A 6 -16.29 1.92 -20.00
CA GLN A 6 -16.38 3.05 -20.95
C GLN A 6 -17.34 4.16 -20.49
N ASN A 7 -18.37 3.84 -19.71
CA ASN A 7 -19.32 4.83 -19.20
C ASN A 7 -18.81 5.56 -17.94
N ILE A 8 -17.83 5.02 -17.22
CA ILE A 8 -17.20 5.67 -16.05
C ILE A 8 -16.61 7.04 -16.42
N GLY A 9 -16.03 7.16 -17.62
CA GLY A 9 -15.45 8.41 -18.11
C GLY A 9 -16.48 9.43 -18.62
N LYS A 10 -17.72 9.00 -18.92
CA LYS A 10 -18.78 9.88 -19.46
C LYS A 10 -19.60 10.56 -18.35
N ILE A 11 -19.67 9.95 -17.17
CA ILE A 11 -20.41 10.50 -16.03
C ILE A 11 -19.44 11.37 -15.20
N PRO A 12 -19.61 12.70 -15.16
CA PRO A 12 -18.67 13.60 -14.50
C PRO A 12 -18.53 13.34 -13.00
N GLU A 13 -19.60 12.87 -12.34
CA GLU A 13 -19.57 12.49 -10.93
C GLU A 13 -18.68 11.26 -10.67
N LEU A 14 -18.79 10.22 -11.51
CA LEU A 14 -17.98 9.00 -11.37
C LEU A 14 -16.50 9.30 -11.61
N LYS A 15 -16.19 10.12 -12.62
CA LYS A 15 -14.82 10.57 -12.91
C LYS A 15 -14.21 11.30 -11.71
N ARG A 16 -14.96 12.18 -11.05
CA ARG A 16 -14.51 12.93 -9.88
C ARG A 16 -14.24 12.01 -8.68
N ARG A 17 -15.12 11.05 -8.41
CA ARG A 17 -14.93 10.05 -7.35
C ARG A 17 -13.72 9.16 -7.63
N LEU A 18 -13.55 8.70 -8.88
CA LEU A 18 -12.41 7.88 -9.28
C LEU A 18 -11.09 8.63 -9.12
N LEU A 19 -11.00 9.88 -9.57
CA LEU A 19 -9.81 10.72 -9.39
C LEU A 19 -9.50 10.96 -7.91
N TYR A 20 -10.53 11.15 -7.07
CA TYR A 20 -10.34 11.31 -5.64
C TYR A 20 -9.77 10.05 -4.98
N THR A 21 -10.34 8.88 -5.29
CA THR A 21 -9.83 7.60 -4.78
C THR A 21 -8.40 7.33 -5.26
N VAL A 22 -8.11 7.52 -6.54
CA VAL A 22 -6.76 7.35 -7.10
C VAL A 22 -5.78 8.34 -6.46
N GLY A 23 -6.20 9.59 -6.23
CA GLY A 23 -5.39 10.59 -5.54
C GLY A 23 -5.04 10.17 -4.10
N MET A 24 -6.02 9.68 -3.33
CA MET A 24 -5.77 9.16 -1.98
C MET A 24 -4.85 7.94 -1.97
N LEU A 25 -5.01 7.02 -2.92
CA LEU A 25 -4.08 5.87 -3.06
C LEU A 25 -2.65 6.33 -3.35
N PHE A 26 -2.48 7.41 -4.11
CA PHE A 26 -1.17 7.98 -4.39
C PHE A 26 -0.51 8.55 -3.13
N VAL A 27 -1.28 9.28 -2.30
CA VAL A 27 -0.82 9.81 -1.01
C VAL A 27 -0.42 8.66 -0.07
N TYR A 28 -1.26 7.62 0.02
CA TYR A 28 -0.93 6.42 0.80
C TYR A 28 0.39 5.81 0.31
N ARG A 29 0.61 5.73 -1.01
CA ARG A 29 1.82 5.10 -1.53
C ARG A 29 3.10 5.89 -1.30
N ILE A 30 3.00 7.22 -1.24
CA ILE A 30 4.11 8.09 -0.80
C ILE A 30 4.38 7.87 0.69
N GLY A 31 3.34 7.78 1.52
CA GLY A 31 3.46 7.52 2.96
C GLY A 31 4.17 6.21 3.30
N VAL A 32 3.91 5.15 2.52
CA VAL A 32 4.59 3.84 2.67
C VAL A 32 6.08 3.90 2.31
N HIS A 33 6.53 4.87 1.50
CA HIS A 33 7.94 5.06 1.19
C HIS A 33 8.70 5.89 2.23
N VAL A 34 8.01 6.50 3.20
CA VAL A 34 8.68 7.23 4.27
C VAL A 34 8.98 6.25 5.41
N PRO A 35 10.25 5.86 5.61
CA PRO A 35 10.63 5.00 6.72
C PRO A 35 10.50 5.75 8.04
N THR A 36 10.15 5.05 9.12
CA THR A 36 10.19 5.64 10.45
C THR A 36 11.63 5.89 10.90
N PRO A 37 11.96 7.09 11.40
CA PRO A 37 13.31 7.40 11.85
C PRO A 37 13.68 6.53 13.07
N GLY A 38 14.84 5.87 13.01
CA GLY A 38 15.34 5.01 14.09
C GLY A 38 15.23 3.50 13.85
N VAL A 39 14.71 3.08 12.70
CA VAL A 39 14.63 1.66 12.31
C VAL A 39 15.55 1.37 11.12
N ASP A 40 16.34 0.29 11.22
CA ASP A 40 17.15 -0.20 10.10
C ASP A 40 16.34 -1.14 9.20
N GLY A 41 15.83 -0.60 8.09
CA GLY A 41 15.04 -1.36 7.12
C GLY A 41 15.80 -2.52 6.48
N LYS A 42 17.14 -2.51 6.48
CA LYS A 42 17.94 -3.64 5.96
C LYS A 42 17.95 -4.82 6.93
N ALA A 43 18.17 -4.56 8.21
CA ALA A 43 18.14 -5.59 9.25
C ALA A 43 16.75 -6.22 9.37
N LEU A 44 15.69 -5.42 9.21
CA LEU A 44 14.32 -5.92 9.22
C LEU A 44 13.99 -6.74 7.97
N ALA A 45 14.45 -6.32 6.78
CA ALA A 45 14.27 -7.08 5.55
C ALA A 45 14.98 -8.45 5.62
N GLU A 46 16.16 -8.52 6.22
CA GLU A 46 16.87 -9.78 6.48
C GLU A 46 16.11 -10.66 7.49
N PHE A 47 15.58 -10.07 8.57
CA PHE A 47 14.74 -10.78 9.54
C PHE A 47 13.45 -11.32 8.90
N PHE A 48 12.80 -10.54 8.03
CA PHE A 48 11.61 -10.96 7.29
C PHE A 48 11.92 -12.05 6.26
N ASN A 49 13.07 -11.99 5.58
CA ASN A 49 13.53 -13.05 4.68
C ASN A 49 13.78 -14.37 5.43
N GLN A 50 14.32 -14.31 6.65
CA GLN A 50 14.52 -15.48 7.51
C GLN A 50 13.20 -16.02 8.09
N ALA A 51 12.26 -15.13 8.43
CA ALA A 51 10.96 -15.46 9.03
C ALA A 51 9.83 -15.68 8.00
N SER A 52 10.15 -15.74 6.70
CA SER A 52 9.20 -15.76 5.58
C SER A 52 8.33 -17.03 5.48
N GLY A 53 8.37 -17.92 6.46
CA GLY A 53 7.83 -19.27 6.42
C GLY A 53 6.32 -19.44 6.62
N ASN A 54 5.48 -18.38 6.60
CA ASN A 54 4.05 -18.39 6.18
C ASN A 54 3.22 -17.25 6.78
N LEU A 55 3.39 -16.92 8.07
CA LEU A 55 2.51 -15.95 8.74
C LEU A 55 2.97 -14.50 8.54
N PHE A 56 4.24 -14.21 8.77
CA PHE A 56 4.80 -12.86 8.62
C PHE A 56 4.77 -12.34 7.18
N GLY A 57 4.92 -13.24 6.19
CA GLY A 57 4.76 -12.89 4.77
C GLY A 57 3.33 -12.46 4.41
N LEU A 58 2.34 -13.11 5.03
CA LEU A 58 0.93 -12.74 4.87
C LEU A 58 0.65 -11.35 5.48
N PHE A 59 1.20 -11.08 6.67
CA PHE A 59 1.13 -9.75 7.29
C PHE A 59 1.77 -8.65 6.42
N ASN A 60 2.91 -8.94 5.78
CA ASN A 60 3.55 -7.98 4.86
C ASN A 60 2.72 -7.72 3.60
N LEU A 61 2.06 -8.77 3.07
CA LEU A 61 1.12 -8.65 1.95
C LEU A 61 -0.09 -7.77 2.30
N PHE A 62 -0.69 -7.97 3.49
CA PHE A 62 -1.80 -7.15 3.97
C PHE A 62 -1.39 -5.70 4.29
N SER A 63 -0.14 -5.48 4.71
CA SER A 63 0.45 -4.16 4.92
C SER A 63 0.93 -3.50 3.61
N GLY A 64 0.94 -4.22 2.49
CA GLY A 64 1.35 -3.69 1.18
C GLY A 64 2.85 -3.40 1.07
N GLY A 65 3.68 -4.14 1.82
CA GLY A 65 5.14 -3.97 1.88
C GLY A 65 5.62 -2.91 2.88
N ALA A 66 4.71 -2.31 3.65
CA ALA A 66 5.02 -1.28 4.64
C ALA A 66 5.64 -1.86 5.92
N LEU A 67 5.35 -3.12 6.26
CA LEU A 67 5.94 -3.85 7.39
C LEU A 67 7.42 -4.16 7.16
N GLN A 68 7.79 -4.63 5.96
CA GLN A 68 9.17 -4.96 5.61
C GLN A 68 10.10 -3.73 5.66
N GLN A 69 9.57 -2.54 5.41
CA GLN A 69 10.32 -1.28 5.40
C GLN A 69 10.05 -0.42 6.65
N LEU A 70 9.26 -0.92 7.62
CA LEU A 70 8.77 -0.20 8.80
C LEU A 70 8.45 1.28 8.48
N SER A 71 7.59 1.49 7.49
CA SER A 71 7.15 2.82 7.09
C SER A 71 6.26 3.48 8.14
N ILE A 72 5.94 4.78 8.01
CA ILE A 72 4.99 5.48 8.89
C ILE A 72 3.64 4.73 8.98
N PHE A 73 3.26 4.02 7.92
CA PHE A 73 2.09 3.15 7.86
C PHE A 73 2.45 1.67 7.99
N ALA A 74 3.40 1.31 8.86
CA ALA A 74 3.87 -0.08 8.99
C ALA A 74 2.74 -1.09 9.24
N LEU A 75 1.74 -0.75 10.07
CA LEU A 75 0.54 -1.57 10.28
C LEU A 75 -0.54 -1.40 9.20
N GLY A 76 -0.33 -0.49 8.23
CA GLY A 76 -1.20 -0.28 7.09
C GLY A 76 -2.54 0.37 7.45
N ILE A 77 -3.62 -0.18 6.86
CA ILE A 77 -5.03 0.15 7.11
C ILE A 77 -5.65 -0.75 8.20
N MET A 78 -4.89 -1.70 8.77
CA MET A 78 -5.39 -2.59 9.81
C MET A 78 -5.69 -1.88 11.12
#